data_AF-A0A1M6ADM4-F1
#
_entry.id   AF-A0A1M6ADM4-F1
#
_cell.length_a   1.000
_cell.length_b   1.000
_cell.length_c   1.000
_cell.angle_alpha   90.00
_cell.angle_beta   90.00
_cell.angle_gamma   90.00
#
_symmetry.space_group_name_H-M   'P 1'
#
loop_
_entity.id
_entity.type
_entity.pdbx_description
1 polymer ?
#
loop_
_entity_poly.entity_id
_entity_poly.type
_entity_poly.pdbx_seq_one_letter_code
_entity_poly.pdbx_strand_id
1 'polypeptide(L)'
;MVWARNINKAQVTQGDGAYASYSSYAEGDNTYFVISTAAENPQLLTGQRLVFKQGLGRNRNVFAICLDKKGQISYDKIIDDKEARLPLMVSMPLINKSDGVLLFYAKRGSKKQLVKVIIGPAVQTEVGSRS
;
A
#
# COMPACT_ATOMS: atom_id res chain seq x y z
N MET A 1 -1.24 -26.42 1.21
CA MET A 1 -0.73 -25.07 1.53
C MET A 1 0.65 -24.92 0.91
N VAL A 2 0.88 -23.90 0.07
CA VAL A 2 2.14 -23.74 -0.71
C VAL A 2 3.14 -22.83 0.01
N TRP A 3 2.66 -21.75 0.63
CA TRP A 3 3.46 -20.86 1.47
C TRP A 3 2.56 -20.03 2.39
N ALA A 4 3.17 -19.41 3.40
CA ALA A 4 2.59 -18.33 4.21
C ALA A 4 3.58 -17.16 4.28
N ARG A 5 3.05 -15.94 4.34
CA ARG A 5 3.82 -14.68 4.42
C ARG A 5 3.25 -13.78 5.48
N ASN A 6 4.14 -13.03 6.13
CA ASN A 6 3.81 -12.16 7.25
C ASN A 6 4.13 -10.72 6.90
N ILE A 7 3.13 -9.84 7.04
CA ILE A 7 3.28 -8.39 7.01
C ILE A 7 2.97 -7.89 8.41
N ASN A 8 4.01 -7.44 9.13
CA ASN A 8 3.88 -7.01 10.52
C ASN A 8 3.90 -5.48 10.59
N LYS A 9 2.86 -4.88 11.17
CA LYS A 9 2.82 -3.44 11.46
C LYS A 9 2.76 -3.20 12.97
N ALA A 10 3.83 -2.62 13.53
CA ALA A 10 3.95 -2.37 14.97
C ALA A 10 3.16 -1.12 15.45
N GLN A 11 2.37 -0.49 14.59
CA GLN A 11 1.59 0.70 14.95
C GLN A 11 0.18 0.35 15.41
N VAL A 12 -0.12 0.76 16.64
CA VAL A 12 -1.47 0.76 17.21
C VAL A 12 -2.18 2.04 16.77
N THR A 13 -3.32 1.90 16.10
CA THR A 13 -4.23 3.02 15.84
C THR A 13 -5.09 3.23 17.09
N GLN A 14 -4.86 4.31 17.84
CA GLN A 14 -5.86 4.81 18.78
C GLN A 14 -6.79 5.76 17.99
N GLY A 15 -8.03 5.34 17.71
CA GLY A 15 -9.01 6.12 16.96
C GLY A 15 -9.78 5.35 15.87
N ASP A 16 -10.34 6.08 14.92
CA ASP A 16 -11.24 5.59 13.86
C ASP A 16 -10.59 4.48 12.99
N GLY A 17 -11.18 3.29 13.05
CA GLY A 17 -10.74 2.09 12.32
C GLY A 17 -10.75 2.25 10.80
N ALA A 18 -11.43 3.26 10.25
CA ALA A 18 -11.40 3.59 8.82
C ALA A 18 -10.01 4.02 8.31
N TYR A 19 -9.12 4.45 9.21
CA TYR A 19 -7.72 4.75 8.89
C TYR A 19 -6.77 3.61 9.28
N ALA A 20 -7.30 2.58 9.94
CA ALA A 20 -6.51 1.48 10.47
C ALA A 20 -6.35 0.39 9.42
N SER A 21 -5.13 0.36 8.90
CA SER A 21 -4.37 -0.83 8.46
C SER A 21 -4.19 -0.93 6.96
N TYR A 22 -5.09 -1.54 6.19
CA TYR A 22 -4.83 -1.78 4.77
C TYR A 22 -6.09 -2.11 3.98
N SER A 23 -5.99 -2.06 2.64
CA SER A 23 -6.89 -2.76 1.72
C SER A 23 -6.11 -3.80 0.92
N SER A 24 -6.80 -4.81 0.38
CA SER A 24 -6.23 -5.78 -0.54
C SER A 24 -6.95 -5.76 -1.89
N TYR A 25 -6.20 -6.02 -2.96
CA TYR A 25 -6.71 -6.17 -4.32
C TYR A 25 -5.96 -7.30 -5.02
N ALA A 26 -6.68 -8.24 -5.65
CA ALA A 26 -6.07 -9.33 -6.41
C ALA A 26 -6.25 -9.07 -7.91
N GLU A 27 -5.17 -9.23 -8.67
CA GLU A 27 -5.13 -9.04 -10.12
C GLU A 27 -4.23 -10.12 -10.73
N GLY A 28 -4.78 -10.94 -11.63
CA GLY A 28 -4.09 -12.13 -12.14
C GLY A 28 -3.64 -13.07 -11.01
N ASP A 29 -2.36 -13.44 -11.03
CA ASP A 29 -1.75 -14.31 -10.00
C ASP A 29 -1.14 -13.53 -8.81
N ASN A 30 -1.32 -12.21 -8.75
CA ASN A 30 -0.70 -11.35 -7.75
C ASN A 30 -1.74 -10.79 -6.77
N THR A 31 -1.35 -10.65 -5.51
CA THR A 31 -2.14 -9.96 -4.49
C THR A 31 -1.42 -8.70 -4.06
N TYR A 32 -2.15 -7.59 -4.05
CA TYR A 32 -1.65 -6.29 -3.68
C TYR A 32 -2.27 -5.84 -2.36
N PHE A 33 -1.47 -5.21 -1.51
CA PHE A 33 -1.93 -4.56 -0.28
C PHE A 33 -1.57 -3.09 -0.32
N VAL A 34 -2.51 -2.22 0.02
CA VAL A 34 -2.24 -0.79 0.21
C VAL A 34 -2.33 -0.50 1.70
N ILE A 35 -1.22 -0.13 2.32
CA ILE A 35 -1.09 0.05 3.77
C ILE A 35 -0.78 1.50 4.11
N SER A 36 -1.43 2.03 5.13
CA SER A 36 -1.13 3.35 5.69
C SER A 36 -0.38 3.19 7.01
N THR A 37 0.74 3.90 7.13
CA THR A 37 1.67 3.75 8.25
C THR A 37 2.47 5.04 8.44
N ALA A 38 2.90 5.36 9.65
CA ALA A 38 3.95 6.40 9.82
C ALA A 38 5.37 5.83 9.79
N ALA A 39 5.55 4.54 9.49
CA ALA A 39 6.88 3.98 9.24
C ALA A 39 7.49 4.62 7.99
N GLU A 40 8.76 5.00 8.07
CA GLU A 40 9.51 5.55 6.93
C GLU A 40 10.15 4.48 6.07
N ASN A 41 10.86 3.56 6.72
CA ASN A 41 11.70 2.57 6.06
C ASN A 41 11.28 1.17 6.52
N PRO A 42 10.32 0.53 5.82
CA PRO A 42 10.00 -0.86 6.07
C PRO A 42 11.21 -1.77 5.80
N GLN A 43 11.24 -2.91 6.47
CA GLN A 43 12.32 -3.89 6.37
C GLN A 43 11.77 -5.20 5.81
N LEU A 44 12.30 -5.66 4.69
CA LEU A 44 12.08 -7.02 4.20
C LEU A 44 13.12 -7.96 4.84
N LEU A 45 12.65 -8.85 5.70
CA LEU A 45 13.47 -9.82 6.40
C LEU A 45 13.44 -11.16 5.67
N THR A 46 14.37 -12.05 6.05
CA THR A 46 14.45 -13.42 5.53
C THR A 46 13.11 -14.14 5.64
N GLY A 47 12.81 -14.99 4.65
CA GLY A 47 11.51 -15.68 4.58
C GLY A 47 10.36 -14.80 4.10
N GLN A 48 10.65 -13.69 3.40
CA GLN A 48 9.64 -12.81 2.81
C GLN A 48 8.70 -12.22 3.87
N ARG A 49 9.30 -11.74 4.97
CA ARG A 49 8.57 -11.11 6.09
C ARG A 49 8.79 -9.60 6.06
N LEU A 50 7.73 -8.85 5.78
CA LEU A 50 7.79 -7.40 5.71
C LEU A 50 7.42 -6.79 7.07
N VAL A 51 8.25 -5.89 7.57
CA VAL A 51 8.05 -5.25 8.88
C VAL A 51 8.01 -3.75 8.76
N PHE A 52 6.90 -3.16 9.21
CA PHE A 52 6.72 -1.73 9.43
C PHE A 52 6.89 -1.45 10.93
N LYS A 53 8.06 -0.91 11.31
CA LYS A 53 8.33 -0.47 12.67
C LYS A 53 7.46 0.73 13.04
N GLN A 54 7.30 0.99 14.34
CA GLN A 54 6.58 2.16 14.80
C GLN A 54 7.30 3.44 14.33
N GLY A 55 6.63 4.22 13.49
CA GLY A 55 7.07 5.56 13.15
C GLY A 55 6.52 6.63 14.10
N LEU A 56 7.22 7.77 14.17
CA LEU A 56 6.90 8.91 15.03
C LEU A 56 6.13 10.03 14.29
N GLY A 57 5.97 9.91 12.96
CA GLY A 57 5.28 10.90 12.13
C GLY A 57 3.79 11.02 12.44
N ARG A 58 3.28 12.25 12.42
CA ARG A 58 1.84 12.54 12.50
C ARG A 58 1.12 12.29 11.18
N ASN A 59 1.80 12.57 10.07
CA ASN A 59 1.34 12.20 8.74
C ASN A 59 1.65 10.73 8.47
N ARG A 60 1.01 10.18 7.44
CA ARG A 60 1.15 8.77 7.09
C ARG A 60 1.74 8.65 5.69
N ASN A 61 2.71 7.78 5.56
CA ASN A 61 3.11 7.21 4.29
C ASN A 61 2.03 6.21 3.84
N VAL A 62 1.97 5.99 2.54
CA VAL A 62 1.19 4.91 1.93
C VAL A 62 2.11 4.04 1.11
N PHE A 63 2.07 2.73 1.37
CA PHE A 63 2.84 1.75 0.62
C PHE A 63 1.90 0.83 -0.15
N ALA A 64 2.28 0.52 -1.40
CA ALA A 64 1.75 -0.62 -2.12
C ALA A 64 2.71 -1.79 -1.93
N ILE A 65 2.17 -2.96 -1.59
CA ILE A 65 2.91 -4.20 -1.39
C ILE A 65 2.37 -5.20 -2.39
N CYS A 66 3.23 -5.83 -3.17
CA CYS A 66 2.87 -6.93 -4.05
C CYS A 66 3.34 -8.25 -3.44
N LEU A 67 2.45 -9.24 -3.45
CA LEU A 67 2.71 -10.64 -3.16
C LEU A 67 2.49 -11.41 -4.45
N ASP A 68 3.59 -11.86 -5.06
CA ASP A 68 3.52 -12.56 -6.34
C ASP A 68 3.09 -14.02 -6.19
N LYS A 69 2.87 -14.68 -7.33
CA LYS A 69 2.49 -16.10 -7.39
C LYS A 69 3.48 -17.08 -6.74
N LYS A 70 4.76 -16.69 -6.63
CA LYS A 70 5.81 -17.47 -5.96
C LYS A 70 5.89 -17.15 -4.46
N GLY A 71 5.04 -16.25 -3.98
CA GLY A 71 5.04 -15.75 -2.62
C GLY A 71 6.21 -14.80 -2.33
N GLN A 72 6.76 -14.12 -3.33
CA GLN A 72 7.77 -13.08 -3.12
C GLN A 72 7.08 -11.74 -2.84
N ILE A 73 7.63 -10.99 -1.90
CA ILE A 73 7.15 -9.67 -1.53
C ILE A 73 8.03 -8.60 -2.19
N SER A 74 7.40 -7.67 -2.90
CA SER A 74 7.97 -6.37 -3.24
C SER A 74 7.07 -5.26 -2.69
N TYR A 75 7.59 -4.05 -2.53
CA TYR A 75 6.81 -2.92 -2.06
C TYR A 75 7.38 -1.59 -2.57
N ASP A 76 6.51 -0.61 -2.72
CA ASP A 76 6.85 0.77 -3.08
C ASP A 76 6.13 1.76 -2.16
N LYS A 77 6.81 2.85 -1.81
CA LYS A 77 6.18 4.00 -1.17
C LYS A 77 5.45 4.79 -2.26
N ILE A 78 4.13 4.72 -2.28
CA ILE A 78 3.31 5.37 -3.32
C ILE A 78 2.87 6.79 -2.93
N ILE A 79 2.90 7.13 -1.64
CA ILE A 79 2.67 8.48 -1.12
C ILE A 79 3.60 8.70 0.07
N ASP A 80 4.38 9.78 0.02
CA ASP A 80 5.23 10.22 1.12
C ASP A 80 4.47 11.10 2.12
N ASP A 81 4.81 10.99 3.40
CA ASP A 81 4.13 11.71 4.49
C ASP A 81 4.32 13.24 4.39
N LYS A 82 5.32 13.71 3.64
CA LYS A 82 5.54 15.12 3.30
C LYS A 82 4.60 15.60 2.19
N GLU A 83 4.18 14.70 1.31
CA GLU A 83 3.25 14.99 0.21
C GLU A 83 1.79 14.82 0.65
N ALA A 84 1.54 13.93 1.61
CA ALA A 84 0.23 13.61 2.14
C ALA A 84 -0.41 14.80 2.90
N ARG A 85 -1.14 15.65 2.17
CA ARG A 85 -1.84 16.82 2.75
C ARG A 85 -3.02 16.46 3.64
N LEU A 86 -3.63 15.29 3.41
CA LEU A 86 -4.79 14.77 4.14
C LEU A 86 -4.54 13.29 4.47
N PRO A 87 -4.98 12.80 5.65
CA PRO A 87 -4.89 11.38 5.97
C PRO A 87 -5.79 10.58 5.03
N LEU A 88 -5.26 9.46 4.52
CA LEU A 88 -5.93 8.60 3.56
C LEU A 88 -6.67 7.47 4.28
N MET A 89 -7.95 7.26 3.98
CA MET A 89 -8.73 6.13 4.46
C MET A 89 -8.46 4.91 3.58
N VAL A 90 -7.44 4.13 3.94
CA VAL A 90 -7.01 2.97 3.15
C VAL A 90 -7.83 1.70 3.40
N SER A 91 -8.63 1.62 4.47
CA SER A 91 -9.36 0.37 4.77
C SER A 91 -10.67 0.21 3.98
N MET A 92 -11.18 1.28 3.37
CA MET A 92 -12.44 1.29 2.64
C MET A 92 -12.31 1.95 1.25
N PRO A 93 -11.46 1.44 0.34
CA PRO A 93 -11.44 1.93 -1.02
C PRO A 93 -12.73 1.59 -1.75
N LEU A 94 -13.10 2.44 -2.70
CA LEU A 94 -13.94 2.00 -3.81
C LEU A 94 -13.05 1.28 -4.82
N ILE A 95 -13.30 -0.01 -5.03
CA ILE A 95 -12.52 -0.86 -5.94
C ILE A 95 -13.28 -1.00 -7.25
N ASN A 96 -12.69 -0.50 -8.35
CA ASN A 96 -13.15 -0.83 -9.70
C ASN A 96 -12.28 -1.95 -10.27
N LYS A 97 -12.84 -3.16 -10.29
CA LYS A 97 -12.16 -4.37 -10.77
C LYS A 97 -11.96 -4.41 -12.28
N SER A 98 -12.77 -3.71 -13.08
CA SER A 98 -12.60 -3.73 -14.54
C SER A 98 -11.30 -3.04 -14.98
N ASP A 99 -10.84 -2.07 -14.19
CA ASP A 99 -9.78 -1.14 -14.57
C ASP A 99 -8.54 -1.27 -13.66
N GLY A 100 -8.53 -2.16 -12.66
CA GLY A 100 -7.44 -2.24 -11.68
C GLY A 100 -7.31 -0.98 -10.81
N VAL A 101 -8.42 -0.28 -10.57
CA VAL A 101 -8.43 1.04 -9.92
C VAL A 101 -8.94 0.95 -8.50
N LEU A 102 -8.19 1.53 -7.57
CA LEU A 102 -8.62 1.79 -6.20
C LEU A 102 -8.77 3.30 -5.97
N LEU A 103 -9.94 3.70 -5.50
CA LEU A 103 -10.24 5.09 -5.14
C LEU A 103 -10.31 5.20 -3.62
N PHE A 104 -9.44 6.03 -3.05
CA PHE A 104 -9.33 6.25 -1.62
C PHE A 104 -9.80 7.65 -1.26
N TYR A 105 -10.59 7.75 -0.20
CA TYR A 105 -11.04 9.03 0.32
C TYR A 105 -10.04 9.55 1.36
N ALA A 106 -9.69 10.83 1.27
CA ALA A 106 -8.84 11.53 2.23
C ALA A 106 -9.58 12.72 2.84
N LYS A 107 -9.47 12.92 4.14
CA LYS A 107 -10.22 13.97 4.86
C LYS A 107 -9.50 14.51 6.08
N ARG A 108 -9.55 15.83 6.28
CA ARG A 108 -9.18 16.49 7.55
C ARG A 108 -10.12 17.67 7.78
N GLY A 109 -10.95 17.60 8.84
CA GLY A 109 -12.00 18.59 9.07
C GLY A 109 -12.95 18.69 7.87
N SER A 110 -13.18 19.88 7.33
CA SER A 110 -14.00 20.09 6.14
C SER A 110 -13.31 19.75 4.80
N LYS A 111 -11.97 19.65 4.78
CA LYS A 111 -11.21 19.35 3.55
C LYS A 111 -11.37 17.88 3.16
N LYS A 112 -11.64 17.63 1.88
CA LYS A 112 -11.87 16.32 1.29
C LYS A 112 -11.08 16.19 -0.01
N GLN A 113 -10.56 15.00 -0.28
CA GLN A 113 -9.88 14.67 -1.54
C GLN A 113 -10.16 13.21 -1.89
N LEU A 114 -10.17 12.91 -3.20
CA LEU A 114 -10.18 11.54 -3.71
C LEU A 114 -8.82 11.25 -4.33
N VAL A 115 -8.24 10.10 -4.00
CA VAL A 115 -6.95 9.64 -4.51
C VAL A 115 -7.19 8.40 -5.34
N LYS A 116 -6.77 8.43 -6.61
CA LYS A 116 -6.81 7.29 -7.52
C LYS A 116 -5.47 6.58 -7.52
N VAL A 117 -5.46 5.30 -7.19
CA VAL A 117 -4.32 4.40 -7.31
C VAL A 117 -4.64 3.38 -8.39
N ILE A 118 -3.76 3.24 -9.36
CA ILE A 118 -3.87 2.23 -10.41
C ILE A 118 -2.87 1.13 -10.05
N ILE A 119 -3.37 -0.08 -9.90
CA ILE A 119 -2.55 -1.26 -9.62
C ILE A 119 -2.58 -2.11 -10.88
N GLY A 120 -1.41 -2.40 -11.44
CA GLY A 120 -1.25 -3.26 -12.59
C GLY A 120 -0.01 -4.14 -12.49
N PRO A 121 0.13 -5.14 -13.38
CA PRO A 121 1.40 -5.81 -13.56
C PRO A 121 2.47 -4.75 -13.90
N ALA A 122 3.69 -4.92 -13.39
CA ALA A 122 4.80 -4.06 -13.75
C ALA A 122 4.90 -4.03 -15.28
N VAL A 123 4.68 -2.85 -15.87
CA VAL A 123 4.96 -2.65 -17.30
C VAL A 123 6.46 -2.86 -17.43
N GLN A 124 6.88 -3.96 -18.07
CA GLN A 124 8.23 -4.02 -18.58
C GLN A 124 8.33 -2.92 -19.63
N THR A 125 8.87 -1.76 -19.25
CA THR A 125 9.34 -0.81 -20.23
C THR A 125 10.50 -1.50 -20.95
N GLU A 126 10.21 -2.11 -22.09
CA GLU A 126 11.22 -2.43 -23.08
C GLU A 126 11.93 -1.12 -23.41
N VAL A 127 13.09 -0.92 -22.82
CA VAL A 127 14.02 0.11 -23.28
C VAL A 127 14.47 -0.37 -24.63
N GLY A 128 13.83 0.14 -25.68
CA GLY A 128 14.18 -0.14 -27.06
C GLY A 128 15.68 0.05 -27.24
N SER A 129 16.36 -1.04 -27.58
CA SER A 129 17.72 -1.02 -28.09
C SER A 129 17.72 -0.13 -29.32
N ARG A 130 18.25 1.09 -29.19
CA ARG A 130 18.64 1.87 -30.35
C ARG A 130 19.87 1.19 -30.94
N SER A 131 19.66 0.54 -32.09
CA SER A 131 20.68 0.22 -33.09
C SER A 131 21.35 1.49 -33.59
#